data_AF-A0A955SJE3-F1
#
_entry.id   AF-A0A955SJE3-F1
#
_cell.length_a   1.000
_cell.length_b   1.000
_cell.length_c   1.000
_cell.angle_alpha   90.00
_cell.angle_beta   90.00
_cell.angle_gamma   90.00
#
_symmetry.space_group_name_H-M   'P 1'
#
loop_
_entity.id
_entity.type
_entity.pdbx_description
1 polymer ?
#
loop_
_entity_poly.entity_id
_entity_poly.type
_entity_poly.pdbx_seq_one_letter_code
_entity_poly.pdbx_strand_id
1 'polypeptide(L)'
;MWKSIDDLVYDLGLSASPSDLEGVERALKQQLLTVHPDTTNGEFASENQKKRFHLVSEALELVQRQKSGIPVLPHTDIPAVVEATLLALRQASPQSTPSRPAVMENVRRELRHSNRLPKITSAMLFTLCATVFTFIGSFNEHPLFKGLITYPGFLWLIGIVCIVSGVSLFRVWFREQSTEREFQDRLSEQAVQEAFQSVCLHANQNPMRRFSRSDVVESQLESESISPFWFMRHRHKIPFYVWRRWLQELLLPPAKIGQHAAEEIATFYLSRWSERGAIKRSTYADSAEWFEVDATVLERYR
;
A
#
# COMPACT_ATOMS: atom_id res chain seq x y z
N MET A 1 43.70 -0.07 35.10
CA MET A 1 43.39 -0.35 33.68
C MET A 1 44.65 -0.96 33.08
N TRP A 2 44.61 -2.27 32.82
CA TRP A 2 45.76 -3.05 32.36
C TRP A 2 46.12 -2.66 30.92
N LYS A 3 47.43 -2.49 30.65
CA LYS A 3 47.92 -2.11 29.32
C LYS A 3 48.36 -3.32 28.50
N SER A 4 48.65 -4.44 29.17
CA SER A 4 49.07 -5.70 28.56
C SER A 4 48.52 -6.90 29.34
N ILE A 5 48.55 -8.08 28.72
CA ILE A 5 48.15 -9.35 29.36
C ILE A 5 49.16 -9.74 30.44
N ASP A 6 50.43 -9.39 30.26
CA ASP A 6 51.48 -9.60 31.25
C ASP A 6 51.15 -8.86 32.57
N ASP A 7 50.71 -7.60 32.48
CA ASP A 7 50.29 -6.80 33.64
C ASP A 7 49.08 -7.43 34.35
N LEU A 8 48.14 -7.99 33.58
CA LEU A 8 46.92 -8.62 34.09
C LEU A 8 47.24 -9.93 34.83
N VAL A 9 48.11 -10.77 34.26
CA VAL A 9 48.55 -12.03 34.88
C VAL A 9 49.31 -11.77 36.18
N TYR A 10 50.13 -10.71 36.23
CA TYR A 10 50.86 -10.30 37.42
C TYR A 10 49.93 -9.75 38.51
N ASP A 11 49.04 -8.80 38.18
CA ASP A 11 48.13 -8.16 39.14
C ASP A 11 47.11 -9.13 39.76
N LEU A 12 46.64 -10.11 38.98
CA LEU A 12 45.66 -11.11 39.43
C LEU A 12 46.30 -12.38 39.99
N GLY A 13 47.64 -12.47 39.96
CA GLY A 13 48.40 -13.60 40.48
C GLY A 13 48.04 -14.92 39.81
N LEU A 14 47.82 -14.92 38.49
CA LEU A 14 47.42 -16.11 37.76
C LEU A 14 48.61 -17.06 37.57
N SER A 15 48.36 -18.37 37.68
CA SER A 15 49.38 -19.42 37.50
C SER A 15 49.69 -19.76 36.04
N ALA A 16 48.98 -19.15 35.09
CA ALA A 16 49.14 -19.39 33.66
C ALA A 16 50.22 -18.48 33.05
N SER A 17 50.96 -19.00 32.06
CA SER A 17 51.92 -18.19 31.29
C SER A 17 51.17 -17.12 30.48
N PRO A 18 51.63 -15.86 30.46
CA PRO A 18 50.94 -14.79 29.75
C PRO A 18 50.95 -14.96 28.22
N SER A 19 51.81 -15.83 27.70
CA SER A 19 51.86 -16.23 26.30
C SER A 19 50.75 -17.22 25.89
N ASP A 20 50.07 -17.87 26.86
CA ASP A 20 49.00 -18.84 26.62
C ASP A 20 47.63 -18.25 26.98
N LEU A 21 47.01 -17.58 26.00
CA LEU A 21 45.71 -16.92 26.16
C LEU A 21 44.60 -17.88 26.61
N GLU A 22 44.64 -19.14 26.18
CA GLU A 22 43.63 -20.12 26.57
C GLU A 22 43.84 -20.60 28.02
N GLY A 23 45.10 -20.72 28.44
CA GLY A 23 45.47 -20.96 29.83
C GLY A 23 45.02 -19.83 30.75
N VAL A 24 45.24 -18.58 30.34
CA VAL A 24 44.81 -17.37 31.08
C VAL A 24 43.28 -17.30 31.17
N GLU A 25 42.55 -17.55 30.08
CA GLU A 25 41.08 -17.58 30.07
C GLU A 25 40.53 -18.65 31.03
N ARG A 26 41.10 -19.85 31.03
CA ARG A 26 40.68 -20.94 31.94
C ARG A 26 40.95 -20.58 33.40
N ALA A 27 42.10 -19.99 33.72
CA ALA A 27 42.43 -19.55 35.07
C ALA A 27 41.49 -18.44 35.56
N LEU A 28 41.18 -17.46 34.70
CA LEU A 28 40.21 -16.40 35.01
C LEU A 28 38.79 -16.94 35.23
N LYS A 29 38.34 -17.89 34.41
CA LYS A 29 37.03 -18.55 34.59
C LYS A 29 36.96 -19.30 35.91
N GLN A 30 38.04 -19.98 36.33
CA GLN A 30 38.10 -20.64 37.62
C GLN A 30 38.03 -19.65 38.78
N GLN A 31 38.78 -18.53 38.72
CA GLN A 31 38.67 -17.47 39.73
C GLN A 31 37.27 -16.86 39.76
N LEU A 32 36.66 -16.62 38.59
CA LEU A 32 35.31 -16.06 38.50
C LEU A 32 34.28 -16.96 39.19
N LEU A 33 34.37 -18.29 39.00
CA LEU A 33 33.50 -19.26 39.67
C LEU A 33 33.65 -19.24 41.19
N THR A 34 34.86 -19.04 41.71
CA THR A 34 35.08 -18.94 43.18
C THR A 34 34.54 -17.65 43.79
N VAL A 35 34.41 -16.60 43.00
CA VAL A 35 34.00 -15.27 43.46
C VAL A 35 32.54 -14.96 43.08
N HIS A 36 31.89 -15.85 42.31
CA HIS A 36 30.56 -15.63 41.74
C HIS A 36 29.45 -15.55 42.82
N PRO A 37 28.57 -14.53 42.78
CA PRO A 37 27.53 -14.34 43.79
C PRO A 37 26.44 -15.44 43.77
N ASP A 38 26.30 -16.17 42.67
CA ASP A 38 25.36 -17.32 42.60
C ASP A 38 25.71 -18.45 43.58
N THR A 39 26.96 -18.53 44.04
CA THR A 39 27.35 -19.49 45.09
C THR A 39 26.87 -19.07 46.48
N THR A 40 26.47 -17.80 46.65
CA THR A 40 26.02 -17.18 47.90
C THR A 40 24.65 -16.50 47.74
N ASN A 41 23.70 -17.19 47.08
CA ASN A 41 22.30 -16.74 46.91
C ASN A 41 22.14 -15.32 46.32
N GLY A 42 23.08 -14.87 45.49
CA GLY A 42 23.00 -13.58 44.79
C GLY A 42 23.57 -12.38 45.55
N GLU A 43 24.12 -12.58 46.76
CA GLU A 43 24.80 -11.53 47.52
C GLU A 43 26.31 -11.79 47.61
N PHE A 44 27.12 -10.73 47.45
CA PHE A 44 28.56 -10.81 47.65
C PHE A 44 28.87 -10.82 49.16
N ALA A 45 29.67 -11.77 49.63
CA ALA A 45 29.98 -11.87 51.06
C ALA A 45 30.79 -10.67 51.60
N SER A 46 31.42 -9.88 50.72
CA SER A 46 32.05 -8.61 51.09
C SER A 46 32.19 -7.66 49.90
N GLU A 47 32.34 -6.36 50.17
CA GLU A 47 32.59 -5.35 49.14
C GLU A 47 33.91 -5.60 48.39
N ASN A 48 34.90 -6.19 49.06
CA ASN A 48 36.16 -6.61 48.43
C ASN A 48 35.96 -7.77 47.44
N GLN A 49 35.05 -8.70 47.74
CA GLN A 49 34.70 -9.79 46.83
C GLN A 49 33.98 -9.25 45.59
N LYS A 50 33.09 -8.26 45.76
CA LYS A 50 32.43 -7.55 44.65
C LYS A 50 33.45 -6.83 43.75
N LYS A 51 34.42 -6.12 44.34
CA LYS A 51 35.49 -5.45 43.58
C LYS A 51 36.34 -6.46 42.79
N ARG A 52 36.70 -7.59 43.43
CA ARG A 52 37.42 -8.68 42.76
C ARG A 52 36.61 -9.33 41.64
N PHE A 53 35.31 -9.54 41.84
CA PHE A 53 34.42 -10.08 40.81
C PHE A 53 34.44 -9.20 39.55
N HIS A 54 34.23 -7.89 39.72
CA HIS A 54 34.23 -6.94 38.61
C HIS A 54 35.59 -6.87 37.91
N LEU A 55 36.69 -6.89 38.65
CA LEU A 55 38.04 -6.92 38.08
C LEU A 55 38.30 -8.18 37.26
N VAL A 56 37.91 -9.36 37.76
CA VAL A 56 38.09 -10.63 37.03
C VAL A 56 37.18 -10.70 35.81
N SER A 57 35.95 -10.18 35.87
CA SER A 57 35.08 -10.10 34.69
C SER A 57 35.62 -9.16 33.61
N GLU A 58 36.16 -8.00 34.01
CA GLU A 58 36.79 -7.05 33.08
C GLU A 58 38.04 -7.65 32.43
N ALA A 59 38.86 -8.35 33.21
CA ALA A 59 40.02 -9.10 32.73
C ALA A 59 39.63 -10.18 31.71
N LEU A 60 38.55 -10.91 31.95
CA LEU A 60 38.06 -11.97 31.07
C LEU A 60 37.55 -11.38 29.74
N GLU A 61 36.84 -10.24 29.78
CA GLU A 61 36.44 -9.52 28.57
C GLU A 61 37.65 -9.07 27.75
N LEU A 62 38.71 -8.55 28.37
CA LEU A 62 39.93 -8.13 27.66
C LEU A 62 40.60 -9.30 26.93
N VAL A 63 40.72 -10.46 27.58
CA VAL A 63 41.29 -11.67 26.97
C VAL A 63 40.41 -12.15 25.80
N GLN A 64 39.08 -12.10 25.94
CA GLN A 64 38.17 -12.45 24.85
C GLN A 64 38.22 -11.46 23.68
N ARG A 65 38.39 -10.16 23.94
CA ARG A 65 38.59 -9.12 22.91
C ARG A 65 39.85 -9.39 22.08
N GLN A 66 40.96 -9.76 22.72
CA GLN A 66 42.20 -10.09 22.00
C GLN A 66 42.11 -11.41 21.23
N LYS A 67 41.38 -12.41 21.75
CA LYS A 67 41.21 -13.71 21.09
C LYS A 67 40.29 -13.64 19.86
N SER A 68 39.25 -12.81 19.90
CA SER A 68 38.22 -12.76 18.85
C SER A 68 38.56 -11.84 17.68
N GLY A 69 39.50 -10.89 17.83
CA GLY A 69 39.90 -9.97 16.75
C GLY A 69 38.77 -9.07 16.21
N ILE A 70 37.58 -9.12 16.82
CA ILE A 70 36.36 -8.42 16.41
C ILE A 70 36.16 -7.26 17.39
N PRO A 71 36.10 -6.01 16.92
CA PRO A 71 35.82 -4.87 17.78
C PRO A 71 34.36 -4.96 18.26
N VAL A 72 34.16 -5.31 19.53
CA VAL A 72 32.86 -5.23 20.20
C VAL A 72 32.54 -3.75 20.40
N LEU A 73 31.44 -3.28 19.79
CA LEU A 73 30.98 -1.91 19.97
C LEU A 73 30.69 -1.64 21.45
N PRO A 74 31.13 -0.50 22.02
CA PRO A 74 30.83 -0.14 23.38
C PRO A 74 29.31 0.04 23.56
N HIS A 75 28.77 -0.37 24.71
CA HIS A 75 27.34 -0.30 25.04
C HIS A 75 26.73 1.12 24.92
N THR A 76 27.56 2.17 24.89
CA THR A 76 27.16 3.56 24.64
C THR A 76 26.71 3.83 23.21
N ASP A 77 27.07 2.97 22.24
CA ASP A 77 26.78 3.17 20.82
C ASP A 77 25.60 2.31 20.34
N ILE A 78 25.06 1.43 21.20
CA ILE A 78 23.82 0.67 20.91
C ILE A 78 22.64 1.62 20.60
N PRO A 79 22.41 2.73 21.33
CA PRO A 79 21.36 3.68 20.97
C PRO A 79 21.60 4.29 19.59
N ALA A 80 22.85 4.62 19.25
CA ALA A 80 23.20 5.23 17.96
C ALA A 80 23.07 4.23 16.80
N VAL A 81 23.40 2.95 17.01
CA VAL A 81 23.19 1.89 16.02
C VAL A 81 21.71 1.53 15.89
N VAL A 82 20.95 1.52 16.99
CA VAL A 82 19.49 1.33 16.97
C VAL A 82 18.80 2.52 16.30
N GLU A 83 19.25 3.74 16.55
CA GLU A 83 18.73 4.95 15.92
C GLU A 83 19.13 5.02 14.45
N ALA A 84 20.35 4.64 14.09
CA ALA A 84 20.80 4.53 12.70
C ALA A 84 20.10 3.39 11.95
N THR A 85 19.81 2.25 12.60
CA THR A 85 19.02 1.17 11.99
C THR A 85 17.54 1.53 11.92
N LEU A 86 16.98 2.25 12.89
CA LEU A 86 15.62 2.79 12.81
C LEU A 86 15.49 3.88 11.75
N LEU A 87 16.50 4.75 11.61
CA LEU A 87 16.59 5.73 10.53
C LEU A 87 16.78 5.05 9.19
N ALA A 88 17.63 4.03 9.10
CA ALA A 88 17.80 3.24 7.88
C ALA A 88 16.54 2.43 7.55
N LEU A 89 15.77 1.94 8.53
CA LEU A 89 14.47 1.30 8.32
C LEU A 89 13.38 2.29 7.91
N ARG A 90 13.44 3.54 8.42
CA ARG A 90 12.53 4.63 8.03
C ARG A 90 12.88 5.21 6.65
N GLN A 91 14.17 5.28 6.29
CA GLN A 91 14.67 5.80 5.01
C GLN A 91 14.68 4.73 3.92
N ALA A 92 14.96 3.47 4.27
CA ALA A 92 14.59 2.29 3.48
C ALA A 92 13.10 1.99 3.71
N SER A 93 12.26 3.03 3.63
CA SER A 93 10.83 2.86 3.44
C SER A 93 10.71 1.90 2.27
N PRO A 94 10.16 0.68 2.45
CA PRO A 94 9.58 0.01 1.31
C PRO A 94 8.63 1.07 0.72
N GLN A 95 8.70 1.31 -0.60
CA GLN A 95 7.70 2.13 -1.28
C GLN A 95 6.35 1.73 -0.70
N SER A 96 5.76 2.60 0.11
CA SER A 96 4.73 2.22 1.06
C SER A 96 3.63 1.52 0.28
N THR A 97 3.49 0.21 0.44
CA THR A 97 2.49 -0.59 -0.28
C THR A 97 1.18 0.15 -0.08
N PRO A 98 0.56 0.69 -1.15
CA PRO A 98 -0.58 1.56 -0.98
C PRO A 98 -1.67 0.73 -0.32
N SER A 99 -2.01 1.08 0.92
CA SER A 99 -3.00 0.31 1.68
C SER A 99 -4.31 0.33 0.90
N ARG A 100 -5.03 -0.80 0.86
CA ARG A 100 -6.36 -0.90 0.22
C ARG A 100 -7.28 0.29 0.54
N PRO A 101 -7.40 0.78 1.79
CA PRO A 101 -8.23 1.94 2.07
C PRO A 101 -7.71 3.25 1.44
N ALA A 102 -6.39 3.42 1.31
CA ALA A 102 -5.82 4.60 0.68
C ALA A 102 -6.11 4.66 -0.83
N VAL A 103 -5.95 3.54 -1.54
CA VAL A 103 -6.31 3.42 -2.97
C VAL A 103 -7.81 3.67 -3.16
N MET A 104 -8.65 3.07 -2.31
CA MET A 104 -10.10 3.27 -2.37
C MET A 104 -10.48 4.75 -2.17
N GLU A 105 -9.82 5.47 -1.26
CA GLU A 105 -10.14 6.88 -1.02
C GLU A 105 -9.74 7.78 -2.19
N ASN A 106 -8.60 7.51 -2.84
CA ASN A 106 -8.18 8.22 -4.04
C ASN A 106 -9.17 8.02 -5.19
N VAL A 107 -9.59 6.78 -5.44
CA VAL A 107 -10.61 6.44 -6.43
C VAL A 107 -11.95 7.11 -6.11
N ARG A 108 -12.40 7.07 -4.85
CA ARG A 108 -13.61 7.78 -4.41
C ARG A 108 -13.52 9.28 -4.67
N ARG A 109 -12.35 9.87 -4.43
CA ARG A 109 -12.13 11.31 -4.66
C ARG A 109 -12.27 11.65 -6.14
N GLU A 110 -11.68 10.84 -7.01
CA GLU A 110 -11.76 11.01 -8.47
C GLU A 110 -13.21 10.86 -8.98
N LEU A 111 -13.92 9.81 -8.54
CA LEU A 111 -15.33 9.57 -8.87
C LEU A 111 -16.23 10.73 -8.42
N ARG A 112 -16.03 11.22 -7.19
CA ARG A 112 -16.76 12.38 -6.66
C ARG A 112 -16.48 13.63 -7.47
N HIS A 113 -15.23 13.83 -7.91
CA HIS A 113 -14.86 14.98 -8.72
C HIS A 113 -15.54 14.94 -10.09
N SER A 114 -15.47 13.79 -10.78
CA SER A 114 -16.09 13.59 -12.09
C SER A 114 -17.62 13.77 -12.06
N ASN A 115 -18.28 13.31 -11.00
CA ASN A 115 -19.74 13.38 -10.87
C ASN A 115 -20.26 14.63 -10.13
N ARG A 116 -19.38 15.55 -9.72
CA ARG A 116 -19.75 16.71 -8.90
C ARG A 116 -20.74 17.62 -9.60
N LEU A 117 -20.46 17.99 -10.85
CA LEU A 117 -21.29 18.89 -11.65
C LEU A 117 -22.72 18.37 -11.83
N PRO A 118 -22.95 17.18 -12.42
CA PRO A 118 -24.31 16.69 -12.65
C PRO A 118 -25.08 16.48 -11.32
N LYS A 119 -24.41 16.11 -10.24
CA LYS A 119 -25.02 15.96 -8.91
C LYS A 119 -25.49 17.30 -8.34
N ILE A 120 -24.66 18.34 -8.40
CA ILE A 120 -25.01 19.67 -7.91
C ILE A 120 -26.13 20.27 -8.75
N THR A 121 -26.04 20.21 -10.09
CA THR A 121 -27.07 20.80 -10.96
C THR A 121 -28.41 20.10 -10.81
N SER A 122 -28.41 18.77 -10.73
CA SER A 122 -29.63 17.97 -10.55
C SER A 122 -30.26 18.24 -9.17
N ALA A 123 -29.46 18.32 -8.11
CA ALA A 123 -29.92 18.67 -6.77
C ALA A 123 -30.46 20.10 -6.69
N MET A 124 -29.80 21.08 -7.31
CA MET A 124 -30.28 22.48 -7.36
C MET A 124 -31.62 22.58 -8.11
N LEU A 125 -31.75 21.93 -9.27
CA LEU A 125 -33.03 21.93 -10.00
C LEU A 125 -34.14 21.24 -9.21
N PHE A 126 -33.84 20.09 -8.60
CA PHE A 126 -34.80 19.36 -7.79
C PHE A 126 -35.28 20.18 -6.58
N THR A 127 -34.35 20.83 -5.88
CA THR A 127 -34.68 21.70 -4.74
C THR A 127 -35.49 22.92 -5.17
N LEU A 128 -35.12 23.58 -6.27
CA LEU A 128 -35.91 24.69 -6.83
C LEU A 128 -37.34 24.25 -7.19
N CYS A 129 -37.50 23.09 -7.85
CA CYS A 129 -38.81 22.54 -8.14
C CYS A 129 -39.61 22.25 -6.86
N ALA A 130 -38.97 21.63 -5.86
CA ALA A 130 -39.60 21.35 -4.57
C ALA A 130 -40.01 22.63 -3.84
N THR A 131 -39.20 23.69 -3.90
CA THR A 131 -39.54 25.02 -3.36
C THR A 131 -40.75 25.61 -4.08
N VAL A 132 -40.80 25.54 -5.41
CA VAL A 132 -41.97 26.05 -6.16
C VAL A 132 -43.24 25.27 -5.80
N PHE A 133 -43.15 23.95 -5.65
CA PHE A 133 -44.29 23.13 -5.23
C PHE A 133 -44.73 23.40 -3.79
N THR A 134 -43.80 23.55 -2.85
CA THR A 134 -44.11 23.81 -1.44
C THR A 134 -44.71 25.20 -1.21
N PHE A 135 -44.29 26.21 -1.97
CA PHE A 135 -44.77 27.59 -1.85
C PHE A 135 -45.76 28.00 -2.94
N ILE A 136 -46.41 27.04 -3.62
CA ILE A 136 -47.31 27.33 -4.73
C ILE A 136 -48.47 28.28 -4.36
N GLY A 137 -48.98 28.16 -3.12
CA GLY A 137 -50.00 29.06 -2.60
C GLY A 137 -49.51 30.51 -2.49
N SER A 138 -48.31 30.72 -1.95
CA SER A 138 -47.71 32.05 -1.82
C SER A 138 -47.36 32.69 -3.17
N PHE A 139 -46.96 31.89 -4.17
CA PHE A 139 -46.68 32.43 -5.50
C PHE A 139 -47.93 32.88 -6.27
N ASN A 140 -49.11 32.34 -5.96
CA ASN A 140 -50.38 32.77 -6.56
C ASN A 140 -50.78 34.20 -6.17
N GLU A 141 -50.32 34.67 -5.01
CA GLU A 141 -50.57 36.03 -4.52
C GLU A 141 -49.63 37.06 -5.14
N HIS A 142 -48.48 36.62 -5.68
CA HIS A 142 -47.46 37.52 -6.22
C HIS A 142 -47.81 38.01 -7.64
N PRO A 143 -47.82 39.33 -7.90
CA PRO A 143 -48.30 39.89 -9.17
C PRO A 143 -47.50 39.42 -10.40
N LEU A 144 -46.19 39.15 -10.25
CA LEU A 144 -45.35 38.66 -11.34
C LEU A 144 -45.53 37.15 -11.64
N PHE A 145 -45.79 36.32 -10.63
CA PHE A 145 -45.83 34.87 -10.78
C PHE A 145 -47.24 34.32 -11.01
N LYS A 146 -48.27 35.08 -10.63
CA LYS A 146 -49.67 34.74 -10.84
C LYS A 146 -49.97 34.38 -12.30
N GLY A 147 -49.46 35.16 -13.25
CA GLY A 147 -49.66 34.89 -14.68
C GLY A 147 -49.02 33.58 -15.16
N LEU A 148 -47.85 33.24 -14.63
CA LEU A 148 -47.15 31.98 -14.95
C LEU A 148 -47.83 30.76 -14.34
N ILE A 149 -48.24 30.82 -13.08
CA ILE A 149 -48.82 29.66 -12.37
C ILE A 149 -50.25 29.37 -12.82
N THR A 150 -50.99 30.39 -13.24
CA THR A 150 -52.36 30.20 -13.77
C THR A 150 -52.35 29.41 -15.09
N TYR A 151 -51.21 29.34 -15.79
CA TYR A 151 -51.09 28.53 -16.99
C TYR A 151 -50.99 27.03 -16.63
N PRO A 152 -51.95 26.18 -17.05
CA PRO A 152 -51.97 24.77 -16.66
C PRO A 152 -50.73 24.01 -17.14
N GLY A 153 -50.11 24.42 -18.25
CA GLY A 153 -48.89 23.81 -18.76
C GLY A 153 -47.64 24.08 -17.91
N PHE A 154 -47.63 25.13 -17.08
CA PHE A 154 -46.48 25.50 -16.27
C PHE A 154 -46.23 24.48 -15.16
N LEU A 155 -47.29 24.06 -14.46
CA LEU A 155 -47.19 23.04 -13.40
C LEU A 155 -46.76 21.68 -13.96
N TRP A 156 -47.25 21.32 -15.14
CA TRP A 156 -46.79 20.13 -15.86
C TRP A 156 -45.31 20.20 -16.21
N LEU A 157 -44.84 21.35 -16.72
CA LEU A 157 -43.44 21.55 -17.07
C LEU A 157 -42.54 21.44 -15.83
N ILE A 158 -42.88 22.11 -14.72
CA ILE A 158 -42.14 21.99 -13.46
C ILE A 158 -42.16 20.55 -12.93
N GLY A 159 -43.31 19.87 -13.00
CA GLY A 159 -43.44 18.47 -12.62
C GLY A 159 -42.49 17.58 -13.42
N ILE A 160 -42.43 17.76 -14.75
CA ILE A 160 -41.51 17.04 -15.63
C ILE A 160 -40.05 17.33 -15.25
N VAL A 161 -39.68 18.60 -15.04
CA VAL A 161 -38.31 18.98 -14.63
C VAL A 161 -37.95 18.38 -13.27
N CYS A 162 -38.88 18.35 -12.33
CA CYS A 162 -38.71 17.74 -11.01
C CYS A 162 -38.45 16.23 -11.13
N ILE A 163 -39.26 15.53 -11.92
CA ILE A 163 -39.09 14.08 -12.16
C ILE A 163 -37.75 13.82 -12.86
N VAL A 164 -37.42 14.55 -13.92
CA VAL A 164 -36.17 14.38 -14.67
C VAL A 164 -34.95 14.65 -13.80
N SER A 165 -34.98 15.69 -12.97
CA SER A 165 -33.88 16.01 -12.03
C SER A 165 -33.75 14.96 -10.93
N GLY A 166 -34.85 14.49 -10.35
CA GLY A 166 -34.86 13.41 -9.36
C GLY A 166 -34.33 12.09 -9.92
N VAL A 167 -34.78 11.68 -11.11
CA VAL A 167 -34.26 10.49 -11.82
C VAL A 167 -32.78 10.64 -12.12
N SER A 168 -32.34 11.84 -12.54
CA SER A 168 -30.92 12.10 -12.83
C SER A 168 -30.06 11.99 -11.57
N LEU A 169 -30.52 12.54 -10.44
CA LEU A 169 -29.83 12.46 -9.15
C LEU A 169 -29.74 11.01 -8.66
N PHE A 170 -30.84 10.27 -8.71
CA PHE A 170 -30.87 8.85 -8.34
C PHE A 170 -29.92 8.02 -9.21
N ARG A 171 -29.87 8.30 -10.51
CA ARG A 171 -28.94 7.65 -11.43
C ARG A 171 -27.49 7.94 -11.10
N VAL A 172 -27.12 9.21 -10.87
CA VAL A 172 -25.75 9.58 -10.48
C VAL A 172 -25.37 8.85 -9.19
N TRP A 173 -26.26 8.81 -8.20
CA TRP A 173 -26.05 8.11 -6.95
C TRP A 173 -25.86 6.59 -7.15
N PHE A 174 -26.73 5.94 -7.92
CA PHE A 174 -26.63 4.50 -8.18
C PHE A 174 -25.34 4.15 -8.93
N ARG A 175 -24.89 5.02 -9.84
CA ARG A 175 -23.62 4.87 -10.54
C ARG A 175 -22.43 4.95 -9.60
N GLU A 176 -22.38 5.97 -8.73
CA GLU A 176 -21.32 6.09 -7.72
C GLU A 176 -21.23 4.80 -6.89
N GLN A 177 -22.39 4.26 -6.47
CA GLN A 177 -22.46 3.01 -5.70
C GLN A 177 -22.02 1.76 -6.50
N SER A 178 -22.43 1.63 -7.77
CA SER A 178 -22.02 0.50 -8.62
C SER A 178 -20.51 0.52 -8.84
N THR A 179 -19.97 1.69 -9.22
CA THR A 179 -18.53 1.83 -9.45
C THR A 179 -17.72 1.54 -8.19
N GLU A 180 -18.19 2.01 -7.04
CA GLU A 180 -17.49 1.75 -5.78
C GLU A 180 -17.44 0.26 -5.45
N ARG A 181 -18.51 -0.50 -5.73
CA ARG A 181 -18.54 -1.96 -5.57
C ARG A 181 -17.60 -2.65 -6.54
N GLU A 182 -17.64 -2.27 -7.82
CA GLU A 182 -16.72 -2.81 -8.84
C GLU A 182 -15.25 -2.57 -8.46
N PHE A 183 -14.92 -1.39 -7.95
CA PHE A 183 -13.58 -1.11 -7.43
C PHE A 183 -13.23 -1.92 -6.17
N GLN A 184 -14.19 -2.13 -5.27
CA GLN A 184 -13.98 -2.99 -4.10
C GLN A 184 -13.70 -4.44 -4.50
N ASP A 185 -14.41 -4.93 -5.51
CA ASP A 185 -14.25 -6.26 -6.09
C ASP A 185 -12.90 -6.38 -6.81
N ARG A 186 -12.48 -5.37 -7.58
CA ARG A 186 -11.14 -5.33 -8.21
C ARG A 186 -10.00 -5.30 -7.18
N LEU A 187 -10.21 -4.72 -6.01
CA LEU A 187 -9.22 -4.76 -4.93
C LEU A 187 -9.33 -6.02 -4.06
N SER A 188 -10.21 -6.96 -4.40
CA SER A 188 -10.28 -8.25 -3.72
C SER A 188 -9.07 -9.14 -4.05
N GLU A 189 -8.78 -10.08 -3.15
CA GLU A 189 -7.69 -11.04 -3.36
C GLU A 189 -7.92 -11.93 -4.59
N GLN A 190 -9.19 -12.21 -4.92
CA GLN A 190 -9.56 -12.97 -6.11
C GLN A 190 -9.19 -12.21 -7.39
N ALA A 191 -9.55 -10.94 -7.49
CA ALA A 191 -9.21 -10.11 -8.63
C ALA A 191 -7.69 -9.94 -8.81
N VAL A 192 -6.94 -9.82 -7.71
CA VAL A 192 -5.46 -9.80 -7.73
C VAL A 192 -4.90 -11.09 -8.32
N GLN A 193 -5.53 -12.25 -8.03
CA GLN A 193 -5.11 -13.55 -8.54
C GLN A 193 -5.50 -13.76 -10.00
N GLU A 194 -6.71 -13.35 -10.41
CA GLU A 194 -7.17 -13.40 -11.80
C GLU A 194 -6.30 -12.50 -12.70
N ALA A 195 -6.01 -11.28 -12.24
CA ALA A 195 -5.10 -10.37 -12.94
C ALA A 195 -3.67 -10.94 -13.01
N PHE A 196 -3.23 -11.68 -12.00
CA PHE A 196 -1.92 -12.35 -12.06
C PHE A 196 -1.90 -13.44 -13.11
N GLN A 197 -2.97 -14.24 -13.19
CA GLN A 197 -3.08 -15.31 -14.18
C GLN A 197 -3.07 -14.76 -15.61
N SER A 198 -3.80 -13.66 -15.88
CA SER A 198 -3.79 -13.02 -17.21
C SER A 198 -2.39 -12.50 -17.57
N VAL A 199 -1.69 -11.88 -16.63
CA VAL A 199 -0.30 -11.41 -16.83
C VAL A 199 0.66 -12.58 -17.07
N CYS A 200 0.53 -13.69 -16.33
CA CYS A 200 1.34 -14.90 -16.56
C CYS A 200 1.14 -15.48 -17.96
N LEU A 201 -0.09 -15.49 -18.48
CA LEU A 201 -0.39 -15.93 -19.84
C LEU A 201 0.28 -15.03 -20.89
N HIS A 202 0.26 -13.71 -20.68
CA HIS A 202 0.94 -12.75 -21.56
C HIS A 202 2.47 -12.88 -21.46
N ALA A 203 3.00 -13.02 -20.25
CA ALA A 203 4.44 -13.22 -20.02
C ALA A 203 4.95 -14.52 -20.66
N ASN A 204 4.13 -15.58 -20.71
CA ASN A 204 4.46 -16.84 -21.41
C ASN A 204 4.58 -16.68 -22.92
N GLN A 205 3.87 -15.73 -23.52
CA GLN A 205 3.99 -15.42 -24.95
C GLN A 205 5.23 -14.59 -25.27
N ASN A 206 5.75 -13.85 -24.28
CA ASN A 206 6.95 -13.04 -24.42
C ASN A 206 8.23 -13.90 -24.19
N PRO A 207 9.19 -13.92 -25.14
CA PRO A 207 10.41 -14.73 -25.01
C PRO A 207 11.27 -14.31 -23.81
N MET A 208 11.14 -13.06 -23.35
CA MET A 208 11.86 -12.52 -22.21
C MET A 208 11.12 -12.73 -20.87
N ARG A 209 9.90 -13.28 -20.84
CA ARG A 209 9.05 -13.45 -19.63
C ARG A 209 8.89 -12.18 -18.78
N ARG A 210 8.88 -11.03 -19.45
CA ARG A 210 8.79 -9.71 -18.83
C ARG A 210 7.46 -9.06 -19.16
N PHE A 211 7.00 -8.23 -18.24
CA PHE A 211 5.84 -7.37 -18.42
C PHE A 211 6.10 -6.02 -17.76
N SER A 212 5.43 -5.00 -18.28
CA SER A 212 5.48 -3.62 -17.80
C SER A 212 4.24 -3.30 -16.94
N ARG A 213 4.31 -2.20 -16.18
CA ARG A 213 3.12 -1.68 -15.49
C ARG A 213 2.00 -1.32 -16.47
N SER A 214 2.33 -0.79 -17.64
CA SER A 214 1.34 -0.48 -18.68
C SER A 214 0.60 -1.72 -19.16
N ASP A 215 1.23 -2.89 -19.23
CA ASP A 215 0.58 -4.14 -19.64
C ASP A 215 -0.50 -4.55 -18.62
N VAL A 216 -0.24 -4.31 -17.32
CA VAL A 216 -1.22 -4.55 -16.26
C VAL A 216 -2.38 -3.57 -16.39
N VAL A 217 -2.09 -2.28 -16.61
CA VAL A 217 -3.11 -1.25 -16.83
C VAL A 217 -3.96 -1.56 -18.06
N GLU A 218 -3.32 -1.95 -19.17
CA GLU A 218 -4.00 -2.33 -20.41
C GLU A 218 -4.90 -3.54 -20.19
N SER A 219 -4.44 -4.59 -19.49
CA SER A 219 -5.30 -5.73 -19.16
C SER A 219 -6.54 -5.35 -18.33
N GLN A 220 -6.42 -4.33 -17.46
CA GLN A 220 -7.53 -3.81 -16.66
C GLN A 220 -8.49 -2.92 -17.46
N LEU A 221 -7.96 -2.21 -18.45
CA LEU A 221 -8.71 -1.31 -19.33
C LEU A 221 -9.34 -2.05 -20.52
N GLU A 222 -8.70 -3.08 -21.07
CA GLU A 222 -9.21 -3.92 -22.17
C GLU A 222 -10.48 -4.66 -21.78
N SER A 223 -10.59 -5.05 -20.51
CA SER A 223 -11.85 -5.54 -19.92
C SER A 223 -13.00 -4.53 -20.07
N GLU A 224 -12.73 -3.24 -20.24
CA GLU A 224 -13.74 -2.16 -20.34
C GLU A 224 -13.79 -1.51 -21.74
N SER A 225 -12.75 -1.67 -22.57
CA SER A 225 -12.51 -0.82 -23.74
C SER A 225 -13.17 -1.28 -25.04
N ILE A 226 -13.91 -2.40 -25.05
CA ILE A 226 -14.76 -2.73 -26.20
C ILE A 226 -16.02 -1.84 -26.18
N SER A 227 -15.80 -0.53 -26.36
CA SER A 227 -16.85 0.39 -26.72
C SER A 227 -17.36 -0.03 -28.10
N PRO A 228 -18.68 -0.12 -28.31
CA PRO A 228 -19.26 -0.46 -29.60
C PRO A 228 -18.88 0.54 -30.73
N PHE A 229 -18.27 1.68 -30.39
CA PHE A 229 -17.72 2.65 -31.32
C PHE A 229 -16.63 2.08 -32.25
N TRP A 230 -15.80 1.14 -31.79
CA TRP A 230 -14.77 0.52 -32.63
C TRP A 230 -15.38 -0.37 -33.73
N PHE A 231 -16.45 -1.09 -33.40
CA PHE A 231 -17.24 -1.88 -34.38
C PHE A 231 -18.00 -1.00 -35.39
N MET A 232 -18.23 0.27 -35.06
CA MET A 232 -19.02 1.22 -35.85
C MET A 232 -18.27 1.72 -37.10
N ARG A 233 -16.93 1.70 -37.11
CA ARG A 233 -16.13 2.19 -38.25
C ARG A 233 -16.25 1.33 -39.52
N HIS A 234 -16.77 0.10 -39.40
CA HIS A 234 -16.71 -0.89 -40.48
C HIS A 234 -18.06 -1.49 -40.94
N ARG A 235 -19.23 -1.04 -40.43
CA ARG A 235 -20.53 -1.61 -40.88
C ARG A 235 -21.63 -0.56 -41.07
N HIS A 236 -22.16 -0.49 -42.30
CA HIS A 236 -23.20 0.47 -42.75
C HIS A 236 -24.64 0.14 -42.33
N LYS A 237 -24.90 -0.91 -41.53
CA LYS A 237 -26.24 -1.22 -41.03
C LYS A 237 -26.17 -1.49 -39.53
N ILE A 238 -26.62 -0.53 -38.75
CA ILE A 238 -26.67 -0.61 -37.29
C ILE A 238 -28.04 -1.18 -36.90
N PRO A 239 -28.12 -2.40 -36.38
CA PRO A 239 -29.39 -2.96 -35.93
C PRO A 239 -29.90 -2.21 -34.69
N PHE A 240 -31.23 -2.14 -34.53
CA PHE A 240 -31.92 -1.35 -33.49
C PHE A 240 -31.42 -1.63 -32.06
N TYR A 241 -30.98 -2.85 -31.76
CA TYR A 241 -30.43 -3.19 -30.44
C TYR A 241 -29.11 -2.45 -30.14
N VAL A 242 -28.29 -2.15 -31.15
CA VAL A 242 -27.07 -1.33 -31.00
C VAL A 242 -27.44 0.13 -30.78
N TRP A 243 -28.51 0.62 -31.42
CA TRP A 243 -29.03 1.97 -31.18
C TRP A 243 -29.59 2.14 -29.76
N ARG A 244 -30.30 1.13 -29.26
CA ARG A 244 -30.75 1.06 -27.85
C ARG A 244 -29.58 1.01 -26.87
N ARG A 245 -28.55 0.21 -27.16
CA ARG A 245 -27.32 0.14 -26.37
C ARG A 245 -26.57 1.48 -26.41
N TRP A 246 -26.55 2.15 -27.55
CA TRP A 246 -25.97 3.49 -27.69
C TRP A 246 -26.75 4.55 -26.91
N LEU A 247 -28.08 4.56 -27.00
CA LEU A 247 -28.89 5.45 -26.16
C LEU A 247 -28.68 5.14 -24.67
N GLN A 248 -28.54 3.87 -24.32
CA GLN A 248 -28.16 3.46 -22.97
C GLN A 248 -26.75 3.95 -22.62
N GLU A 249 -25.76 3.85 -23.49
CA GLU A 249 -24.38 4.33 -23.26
C GLU A 249 -24.25 5.86 -23.33
N LEU A 250 -25.15 6.56 -24.00
CA LEU A 250 -25.17 8.03 -24.06
C LEU A 250 -25.90 8.61 -22.85
N LEU A 251 -26.89 7.87 -22.33
CA LEU A 251 -27.59 8.19 -21.07
C LEU A 251 -26.83 7.64 -19.84
N LEU A 252 -26.01 6.61 -20.01
CA LEU A 252 -25.23 5.89 -19.00
C LEU A 252 -23.87 5.48 -19.63
N PRO A 253 -22.94 6.42 -19.90
CA PRO A 253 -21.61 6.03 -20.35
C PRO A 253 -21.05 5.04 -19.35
N PRO A 254 -20.45 3.91 -19.77
CA PRO A 254 -19.78 3.01 -18.83
C PRO A 254 -18.84 3.86 -17.98
N ALA A 255 -18.82 3.59 -16.67
CA ALA A 255 -17.88 4.29 -15.82
C ALA A 255 -16.50 3.81 -16.24
N LYS A 256 -15.85 4.59 -17.10
CA LYS A 256 -14.49 4.31 -17.51
C LYS A 256 -13.66 4.52 -16.28
N ILE A 257 -12.95 3.48 -15.86
CA ILE A 257 -11.91 3.65 -14.86
C ILE A 257 -10.95 4.68 -15.44
N GLY A 258 -10.77 5.78 -14.71
CA GLY A 258 -9.80 6.79 -15.09
C GLY A 258 -8.43 6.14 -15.22
N GLN A 259 -7.62 6.59 -16.16
CA GLN A 259 -6.27 6.04 -16.36
C GLN A 259 -5.47 6.07 -15.03
N HIS A 260 -5.66 7.12 -14.24
CA HIS A 260 -5.07 7.26 -12.91
C HIS A 260 -5.53 6.16 -11.93
N ALA A 261 -6.83 5.88 -11.84
CA ALA A 261 -7.36 4.80 -11.00
C ALA A 261 -6.86 3.41 -11.45
N ALA A 262 -6.77 3.16 -12.77
CA ALA A 262 -6.20 1.92 -13.29
C ALA A 262 -4.70 1.79 -12.95
N GLU A 263 -3.97 2.89 -13.04
CA GLU A 263 -2.57 2.99 -12.65
C GLU A 263 -2.35 2.72 -11.15
N GLU A 264 -3.23 3.20 -10.28
CA GLU A 264 -3.19 2.92 -8.84
C GLU A 264 -3.48 1.43 -8.54
N ILE A 265 -4.49 0.85 -9.19
CA ILE A 265 -4.80 -0.59 -9.07
C ILE A 265 -3.61 -1.43 -9.53
N ALA A 266 -3.00 -1.07 -10.66
CA ALA A 266 -1.81 -1.76 -11.16
C ALA A 266 -0.66 -1.68 -10.15
N THR A 267 -0.41 -0.53 -9.52
CA THR A 267 0.61 -0.45 -8.46
C THR A 267 0.28 -1.30 -7.24
N PHE A 268 -1.00 -1.34 -6.85
CA PHE A 268 -1.44 -2.20 -5.77
C PHE A 268 -1.18 -3.67 -6.11
N TYR A 269 -1.53 -4.14 -7.30
CA TYR A 269 -1.26 -5.51 -7.73
C TYR A 269 0.22 -5.86 -7.78
N LEU A 270 1.03 -5.00 -8.42
CA LEU A 270 2.48 -5.18 -8.49
C LEU A 270 3.10 -5.27 -7.10
N SER A 271 2.65 -4.42 -6.17
CA SER A 271 3.13 -4.45 -4.79
C SER A 271 2.78 -5.76 -4.09
N ARG A 272 1.54 -6.27 -4.26
CA ARG A 272 1.11 -7.56 -3.70
C ARG A 272 1.85 -8.75 -4.28
N TRP A 273 2.08 -8.75 -5.59
CA TRP A 273 2.83 -9.83 -6.25
C TRP A 273 4.30 -9.81 -5.83
N SER A 274 4.88 -8.63 -5.64
CA SER A 274 6.24 -8.47 -5.12
C SER A 274 6.36 -8.93 -3.67
N GLU A 275 5.39 -8.59 -2.80
CA GLU A 275 5.34 -9.06 -1.40
C GLU A 275 5.26 -10.58 -1.31
N ARG A 276 4.56 -11.23 -2.25
CA ARG A 276 4.45 -12.70 -2.34
C ARG A 276 5.69 -13.36 -2.93
N GLY A 277 6.68 -12.58 -3.40
CA GLY A 277 7.85 -13.10 -4.12
C GLY A 277 7.52 -13.69 -5.48
N ALA A 278 6.35 -13.41 -6.05
CA ALA A 278 5.92 -13.94 -7.34
C ALA A 278 6.59 -13.21 -8.52
N ILE A 279 6.99 -11.95 -8.30
CA ILE A 279 7.66 -11.11 -9.30
C ILE A 279 8.89 -10.43 -8.69
N LYS A 280 9.86 -10.13 -9.54
CA LYS A 280 11.06 -9.35 -9.19
C LYS A 280 11.20 -8.19 -10.17
N ARG A 281 11.71 -7.04 -9.69
CA ARG A 281 12.07 -5.93 -10.58
C ARG A 281 13.27 -6.33 -11.44
N SER A 282 13.18 -6.08 -12.73
CA SER A 282 14.30 -6.30 -13.65
C SER A 282 15.41 -5.27 -13.37
N THR A 283 16.67 -5.71 -13.41
CA THR A 283 17.86 -4.86 -13.19
C THR A 283 18.35 -4.16 -14.47
N TYR A 284 17.59 -4.23 -15.56
CA TYR A 284 17.97 -3.63 -16.83
C TYR A 284 17.97 -2.09 -16.77
N ALA A 285 19.03 -1.49 -17.32
CA ALA A 285 19.36 -0.07 -17.13
C ALA A 285 18.36 0.92 -17.77
N ASP A 286 17.58 0.49 -18.76
CA ASP A 286 16.77 1.41 -19.57
C ASP A 286 15.31 1.56 -19.13
N SER A 287 14.88 0.89 -18.07
CA SER A 287 13.46 0.93 -17.73
C SER A 287 13.12 0.53 -16.29
N ALA A 288 12.84 1.54 -15.47
CA ALA A 288 12.46 1.40 -14.05
C ALA A 288 11.13 0.65 -13.81
N GLU A 289 10.46 0.16 -14.86
CA GLU A 289 9.08 -0.32 -14.82
C GLU A 289 8.87 -1.78 -15.29
N TRP A 290 9.95 -2.54 -15.52
CA TRP A 290 9.81 -3.94 -15.95
C TRP A 290 9.91 -4.90 -14.78
N PHE A 291 9.02 -5.89 -14.83
CA PHE A 291 8.91 -6.96 -13.86
C PHE A 291 9.13 -8.30 -14.54
N GLU A 292 9.80 -9.20 -13.84
CA GLU A 292 10.05 -10.57 -14.27
C GLU A 292 9.30 -11.51 -13.33
N VAL A 293 8.55 -12.45 -13.90
CA VAL A 293 7.81 -13.48 -13.14
C VAL A 293 8.79 -14.58 -12.74
N ASP A 294 8.73 -15.03 -11.49
CA ASP A 294 9.56 -16.15 -11.03
C ASP A 294 9.25 -17.42 -11.86
N ALA A 295 10.31 -18.05 -12.38
CA ALA A 295 10.19 -19.22 -13.24
C ALA A 295 9.41 -20.37 -12.57
N THR A 296 9.57 -20.54 -11.25
CA THR A 296 8.88 -21.58 -10.48
C THR A 296 7.38 -21.35 -10.36
N VAL A 297 6.95 -20.09 -10.39
CA VAL A 297 5.54 -19.70 -10.37
C VAL A 297 4.95 -19.88 -11.76
N LEU A 298 5.68 -19.45 -12.78
CA LEU A 298 5.28 -19.53 -14.19
C LEU A 298 5.02 -20.98 -14.64
N GLU A 299 5.82 -21.95 -14.16
CA GLU A 299 5.63 -23.38 -14.45
C GLU A 299 4.30 -23.94 -13.93
N ARG A 300 3.69 -23.35 -12.89
CA ARG A 300 2.38 -23.79 -12.38
C ARG A 300 1.20 -23.35 -13.24
N TYR A 301 1.41 -22.39 -14.14
CA TYR A 301 0.37 -21.80 -14.99
C TYR A 301 0.52 -22.19 -16.47
N ARG A 302 1.32 -23.21 -16.76
CA ARG A 302 1.52 -23.79 -18.10
C ARG A 302 0.58 -24.97 -18.33
#